data_AF-A0A2K3D8R8-F1
#
_entry.id   AF-A0A2K3D8R8-F1
#
_cell.length_a   1.000
_cell.length_b   1.000
_cell.length_c   1.000
_cell.angle_alpha   90.00
_cell.angle_beta   90.00
_cell.angle_gamma   90.00
#
_symmetry.space_group_name_H-M   'P 1'
#
loop_
_entity.id
_entity.type
_entity.pdbx_description
1 polymer ?
#
loop_
_entity_poly.entity_id
_entity_poly.type
_entity_poly.pdbx_seq_one_letter_code
_entity_poly.pdbx_strand_id
1 'polypeptide(L)'
;MQSLSARQAAGEASTSRAPSSRSAAPARRTSVVCSASSSSNKEVTLLDYGAGNVRSVRNAIKKLGYTIRDVESAADLASASKLVFPGVGSYGQAMTILTQKGLVGPLRDYIHVSAVQFHPEKSGATGLDILQGFLEPEAAVAARKAAAAAAATSSSSAAAAAAAHSPRGLAKRVIACLDVRSNDAGDLVVTKGDQYDVREKGDAREVRNLGKPVDLAARYFEEGADEVAFLNITGFRDCVMEDTPMLEVLRRASERVFVPLTVGGGIKALTDSSGRTFSAVEVAAEYFRSGADKVSIGSDAVDAAQAYYARGAQADGSTAIEQISAVYGKQAVVISIDPRRVYVSDPAAVPHATVQTSRPGPAGEQYCWWQCTVKGGREGRDLGAVELARAVEALGAGEILLNCIDNDGVGQGFDLELVDAVSRAVTIPVIASSGAGCPQHFSQVFRATGAAAALAAGIFHRREVGISEVKAHLAAENIPARI
;
A
#
# COMPACT_ATOMS: atom_id res chain seq x y z
N MET A 1 3.28 -95.75 40.66
CA MET A 1 4.46 -95.41 41.50
C MET A 1 4.40 -93.91 41.72
N GLN A 2 3.76 -93.47 42.81
CA GLN A 2 4.37 -92.94 44.06
C GLN A 2 5.13 -91.62 43.80
N SER A 3 4.96 -90.49 44.49
CA SER A 3 4.39 -90.12 45.81
C SER A 3 4.29 -88.57 45.86
N LEU A 4 3.21 -87.91 46.29
CA LEU A 4 2.80 -87.57 47.68
C LEU A 4 3.85 -86.92 48.59
N SER A 5 3.59 -85.68 49.04
CA SER A 5 3.55 -85.22 50.45
C SER A 5 3.16 -83.72 50.51
N ALA A 6 2.54 -83.11 51.53
CA ALA A 6 1.63 -83.50 52.61
C ALA A 6 1.15 -82.21 53.34
N ARG A 7 -0.15 -82.16 53.73
CA ARG A 7 -0.76 -81.64 54.99
C ARG A 7 -0.64 -80.14 55.37
N GLN A 8 -1.76 -79.39 55.50
CA GLN A 8 -2.65 -79.17 56.69
C GLN A 8 -1.98 -78.34 57.81
N ALA A 9 -2.58 -77.45 58.61
CA ALA A 9 -3.94 -76.93 58.91
C ALA A 9 -3.74 -75.67 59.83
N ALA A 10 -4.51 -74.57 59.72
CA ALA A 10 -5.77 -74.18 60.40
C ALA A 10 -5.70 -73.63 61.85
N GLY A 11 -6.46 -72.53 62.09
CA GLY A 11 -7.07 -72.06 63.36
C GLY A 11 -6.32 -70.91 64.07
N GLU A 12 -6.80 -69.68 64.29
CA GLU A 12 -8.08 -69.02 64.68
C GLU A 12 -8.09 -68.45 66.13
N ALA A 13 -8.83 -67.33 66.27
CA ALA A 13 -9.29 -66.57 67.46
C ALA A 13 -8.32 -65.53 68.06
N SER A 14 -8.56 -64.19 68.06
CA SER A 14 -9.73 -63.31 68.35
C SER A 14 -9.85 -62.89 69.83
N THR A 15 -9.73 -61.57 70.09
CA THR A 15 -10.51 -60.71 71.04
C THR A 15 -9.86 -59.31 71.08
N SER A 16 -10.39 -58.28 70.42
CA SER A 16 -11.52 -57.38 70.76
C SER A 16 -11.14 -56.14 71.59
N ARG A 17 -11.15 -54.96 70.97
CA ARG A 17 -12.07 -53.83 71.31
C ARG A 17 -11.81 -52.61 70.43
N ALA A 18 -12.85 -52.16 69.72
CA ALA A 18 -12.97 -50.81 69.15
C ALA A 18 -13.65 -49.88 70.18
N PRO A 19 -13.58 -48.55 70.00
CA PRO A 19 -14.69 -47.94 69.26
C PRO A 19 -14.33 -46.75 68.33
N SER A 20 -15.07 -46.68 67.21
CA SER A 20 -15.65 -45.50 66.52
C SER A 20 -14.77 -44.28 66.18
N SER A 21 -14.86 -43.63 65.02
CA SER A 21 -15.67 -43.78 63.80
C SER A 21 -15.23 -42.70 62.79
N ARG A 22 -15.58 -42.91 61.51
CA ARG A 22 -15.51 -41.99 60.34
C ARG A 22 -14.12 -41.94 59.65
N SER A 23 -13.97 -42.04 58.33
CA SER A 23 -14.89 -42.06 57.19
C SER A 23 -14.19 -42.74 56.01
N ALA A 24 -14.94 -43.45 55.17
CA ALA A 24 -14.47 -44.25 54.04
C ALA A 24 -13.76 -43.42 52.94
N ALA A 25 -12.71 -44.02 52.36
CA ALA A 25 -12.12 -43.57 51.10
C ALA A 25 -13.05 -43.86 49.91
N PRO A 26 -12.96 -43.09 48.81
CA PRO A 26 -13.29 -43.65 47.51
C PRO A 26 -12.14 -43.52 46.50
N ALA A 27 -11.88 -44.68 45.89
CA ALA A 27 -11.59 -44.94 44.48
C ALA A 27 -10.73 -43.95 43.67
N ARG A 28 -9.64 -44.52 43.13
CA ARG A 28 -8.84 -44.01 42.01
C ARG A 28 -9.72 -43.37 40.93
N ARG A 29 -9.54 -42.06 40.71
CA ARG A 29 -9.95 -41.40 39.47
C ARG A 29 -8.80 -41.45 38.47
N THR A 30 -9.01 -42.20 37.40
CA THR A 30 -8.35 -42.00 36.11
C THR A 30 -8.51 -40.54 35.72
N SER A 31 -7.41 -39.79 35.70
CA SER A 31 -7.38 -38.45 35.10
C SER A 31 -7.49 -38.64 33.60
N VAL A 32 -8.70 -38.46 33.07
CA VAL A 32 -8.91 -38.11 31.68
C VAL A 32 -8.15 -36.80 31.48
N VAL A 33 -7.00 -36.87 30.83
CA VAL A 33 -6.38 -35.70 30.23
C VAL A 33 -7.33 -35.30 29.11
N CYS A 34 -8.27 -34.41 29.43
CA CYS A 34 -8.93 -33.62 28.40
C CYS A 34 -7.82 -32.79 27.77
N SER A 35 -7.25 -33.29 26.67
CA SER A 35 -6.63 -32.42 25.69
C SER A 35 -7.73 -31.48 25.24
N ALA A 36 -7.79 -30.29 25.84
CA ALA A 36 -8.46 -29.17 25.23
C ALA A 36 -7.70 -28.89 23.94
N SER A 37 -8.07 -29.59 22.87
CA SER A 37 -7.84 -29.11 21.53
C SER A 37 -8.74 -27.89 21.38
N SER A 38 -8.33 -26.75 21.94
CA SER A 38 -8.81 -25.47 21.48
C SER A 38 -8.19 -25.28 20.09
N SER A 39 -8.73 -25.97 19.09
CA SER A 39 -8.61 -25.51 17.72
C SER A 39 -9.36 -24.20 17.69
N SER A 40 -8.69 -23.10 18.05
CA SER A 40 -9.17 -21.76 17.83
C SER A 40 -9.65 -21.75 16.37
N ASN A 41 -10.94 -21.50 16.13
CA ASN A 41 -11.46 -21.51 14.78
C ASN A 41 -10.78 -20.37 14.02
N LYS A 42 -9.69 -20.71 13.29
CA LYS A 42 -8.81 -19.78 12.58
C LYS A 42 -9.40 -19.44 11.21
N GLU A 43 -10.71 -19.32 11.14
CA GLU A 43 -11.44 -18.92 9.94
C GLU A 43 -11.96 -17.50 10.11
N VAL A 44 -11.80 -16.68 9.07
CA VAL A 44 -12.37 -15.34 8.95
C VAL A 44 -13.32 -15.32 7.76
N THR A 45 -14.53 -14.84 7.97
CA THR A 45 -15.50 -14.61 6.90
C THR A 45 -15.21 -13.24 6.27
N LEU A 46 -15.03 -13.20 4.95
CA LEU A 46 -14.69 -11.98 4.21
C LEU A 46 -15.78 -11.63 3.20
N LEU A 47 -16.27 -10.41 3.24
CA LEU A 47 -17.24 -9.91 2.28
C LEU A 47 -16.54 -9.17 1.12
N ASP A 48 -16.48 -9.81 -0.05
CA ASP A 48 -16.03 -9.17 -1.29
C ASP A 48 -17.23 -8.56 -2.06
N TYR A 49 -17.29 -7.22 -2.04
CA TYR A 49 -18.23 -6.43 -2.83
C TYR A 49 -17.55 -5.69 -3.99
N GLY A 50 -16.29 -6.02 -4.31
CA GLY A 50 -15.51 -5.32 -5.34
C GLY A 50 -14.69 -4.14 -4.81
N ALA A 51 -14.36 -4.13 -3.51
CA ALA A 51 -13.49 -3.09 -2.94
C ALA A 51 -12.07 -3.19 -3.51
N GLY A 52 -11.39 -2.05 -3.68
CA GLY A 52 -10.04 -2.00 -4.28
C GLY A 52 -8.97 -2.73 -3.45
N ASN A 53 -9.16 -2.84 -2.13
CA ASN A 53 -8.16 -3.38 -1.20
C ASN A 53 -8.37 -4.83 -0.78
N VAL A 54 -9.31 -5.56 -1.40
CA VAL A 54 -9.67 -6.94 -0.99
C VAL A 54 -8.45 -7.85 -0.90
N ARG A 55 -7.54 -7.80 -1.89
CA ARG A 55 -6.34 -8.64 -1.88
C ARG A 55 -5.40 -8.33 -0.71
N SER A 56 -5.20 -7.06 -0.42
CA SER A 56 -4.37 -6.62 0.73
C SER A 56 -4.93 -7.13 2.05
N VAL A 57 -6.25 -7.06 2.24
CA VAL A 57 -6.94 -7.60 3.42
C VAL A 57 -6.75 -9.12 3.50
N ARG A 58 -6.94 -9.84 2.38
CA ARG A 58 -6.72 -11.29 2.32
C ARG A 58 -5.29 -11.68 2.70
N ASN A 59 -4.30 -10.94 2.20
CA ASN A 59 -2.90 -11.20 2.49
C ASN A 59 -2.58 -10.95 3.96
N ALA A 60 -3.11 -9.89 4.57
CA ALA A 60 -2.93 -9.62 6.00
C ALA A 60 -3.54 -10.73 6.88
N ILE A 61 -4.77 -11.17 6.57
CA ILE A 61 -5.42 -12.28 7.29
C ILE A 61 -4.59 -13.57 7.19
N LYS A 62 -4.11 -13.92 5.98
CA LYS A 62 -3.24 -15.09 5.77
C LYS A 62 -1.91 -14.96 6.50
N LYS A 63 -1.31 -13.76 6.51
CA LYS A 63 -0.05 -13.48 7.22
C LYS A 63 -0.18 -13.71 8.72
N LEU A 64 -1.34 -13.40 9.29
CA LEU A 64 -1.68 -13.67 10.69
C LEU A 64 -2.05 -15.15 10.96
N GLY A 65 -2.02 -16.00 9.94
CA GLY A 65 -2.23 -17.45 10.07
C GLY A 65 -3.68 -17.90 10.07
N TYR A 66 -4.59 -17.09 9.53
CA TYR A 66 -6.01 -17.42 9.38
C TYR A 66 -6.36 -17.89 7.96
N THR A 67 -7.35 -18.77 7.85
CA THR A 67 -8.04 -19.12 6.61
C THR A 67 -9.19 -18.16 6.35
N ILE A 68 -9.62 -18.07 5.09
CA ILE A 68 -10.66 -17.15 4.65
C ILE A 68 -11.80 -17.94 4.03
N ARG A 69 -13.03 -17.63 4.46
CA ARG A 69 -14.27 -18.07 3.83
C ARG A 69 -14.97 -16.85 3.22
N ASP A 70 -15.27 -16.91 1.93
CA ASP A 70 -15.95 -15.81 1.25
C ASP A 70 -17.46 -15.83 1.53
N VAL A 71 -18.06 -14.64 1.59
CA VAL A 71 -19.52 -14.47 1.68
C VAL A 71 -20.13 -14.66 0.30
N GLU A 72 -20.85 -15.76 0.11
CA GLU A 72 -21.59 -16.04 -1.12
C GLU A 72 -23.09 -15.76 -0.94
N SER A 73 -23.58 -15.82 0.29
CA SER A 73 -24.99 -15.70 0.64
C SER A 73 -25.21 -15.02 2.01
N ALA A 74 -26.46 -14.62 2.28
CA ALA A 74 -26.84 -14.10 3.60
C ALA A 74 -26.61 -15.10 4.75
N ALA A 75 -26.66 -16.41 4.47
CA ALA A 75 -26.43 -17.45 5.49
C ALA A 75 -24.97 -17.49 5.97
N ASP A 76 -24.02 -17.11 5.11
CA ASP A 76 -22.60 -17.03 5.50
C ASP A 76 -22.37 -15.92 6.52
N LEU A 77 -23.13 -14.82 6.44
CA LEU A 77 -23.07 -13.72 7.41
C LEU A 77 -23.60 -14.14 8.78
N ALA A 78 -24.73 -14.84 8.83
CA ALA A 78 -25.33 -15.29 10.09
C ALA A 78 -24.45 -16.31 10.84
N SER A 79 -23.65 -17.09 10.12
CA SER A 79 -22.73 -18.08 10.69
C SER A 79 -21.31 -17.55 10.94
N ALA A 80 -21.03 -16.29 10.57
CA ALA A 80 -19.72 -15.70 10.70
C ALA A 80 -19.33 -15.50 12.17
N SER A 81 -18.27 -16.14 12.63
CA SER A 81 -17.71 -15.85 13.96
C SER A 81 -16.86 -14.57 13.97
N LYS A 82 -16.23 -14.27 12.82
CA LYS A 82 -15.43 -13.08 12.56
C LYS A 82 -15.72 -12.62 11.14
N LEU A 83 -16.34 -11.45 10.99
CA LEU A 83 -16.62 -10.86 9.69
C LEU A 83 -15.67 -9.69 9.44
N VAL A 84 -14.99 -9.70 8.29
CA VAL A 84 -14.22 -8.54 7.81
C VAL A 84 -14.92 -7.94 6.61
N PHE A 85 -15.09 -6.62 6.65
CA PHE A 85 -15.67 -5.82 5.60
C PHE A 85 -14.62 -4.82 5.08
N PRO A 86 -14.04 -5.03 3.88
CA PRO A 86 -13.07 -4.12 3.28
C PRO A 86 -13.64 -2.71 3.02
N GLY A 87 -12.78 -1.71 2.82
CA GLY A 87 -13.19 -0.30 2.88
C GLY A 87 -12.68 0.62 1.77
N VAL A 88 -12.03 0.12 0.70
CA VAL A 88 -11.57 0.98 -0.41
C VAL A 88 -12.57 1.01 -1.56
N GLY A 89 -13.08 2.20 -1.90
CA GLY A 89 -13.91 2.42 -3.10
C GLY A 89 -14.93 3.53 -2.92
N SER A 90 -15.76 3.76 -3.94
CA SER A 90 -16.91 4.66 -3.86
C SER A 90 -18.01 4.08 -2.98
N TYR A 91 -18.43 4.82 -1.95
CA TYR A 91 -19.52 4.40 -1.06
C TYR A 91 -20.82 4.13 -1.82
N GLY A 92 -21.15 4.95 -2.82
CA GLY A 92 -22.35 4.76 -3.65
C GLY A 92 -22.31 3.44 -4.42
N GLN A 93 -21.15 3.10 -5.00
CA GLN A 93 -20.96 1.84 -5.71
C GLN A 93 -21.06 0.64 -4.76
N ALA A 94 -20.43 0.73 -3.58
CA ALA A 94 -20.50 -0.30 -2.56
C ALA A 94 -21.95 -0.59 -2.15
N MET A 95 -22.73 0.46 -1.84
CA MET A 95 -24.13 0.31 -1.46
C MET A 95 -25.00 -0.27 -2.58
N THR A 96 -24.71 0.10 -3.84
CA THR A 96 -25.39 -0.46 -5.01
C THR A 96 -25.19 -1.98 -5.09
N ILE A 97 -23.94 -2.43 -4.97
CA ILE A 97 -23.58 -3.86 -5.03
C ILE A 97 -24.19 -4.62 -3.85
N LEU A 98 -24.10 -4.08 -2.63
CA LEU A 98 -24.69 -4.73 -1.45
C LEU A 98 -26.21 -4.85 -1.54
N THR A 99 -26.88 -3.84 -2.09
CA THR A 99 -28.33 -3.86 -2.30
C THR A 99 -28.72 -4.89 -3.35
N GLN A 100 -28.01 -4.93 -4.48
CA GLN A 100 -28.23 -5.92 -5.54
C GLN A 100 -28.01 -7.36 -5.04
N LYS A 101 -27.02 -7.57 -4.18
CA LYS A 101 -26.77 -8.87 -3.54
C LYS A 101 -27.72 -9.19 -2.38
N GLY A 102 -28.60 -8.28 -1.98
CA GLY A 102 -29.53 -8.47 -0.86
C GLY A 102 -28.84 -8.57 0.52
N LEU A 103 -27.62 -8.06 0.66
CA LEU A 103 -26.80 -8.23 1.86
C LEU A 103 -27.00 -7.13 2.92
N VAL A 104 -27.70 -6.04 2.58
CA VAL A 104 -27.87 -4.88 3.49
C VAL A 104 -28.59 -5.24 4.79
N GLY A 105 -29.70 -5.97 4.72
CA GLY A 105 -30.45 -6.41 5.91
C GLY A 105 -29.61 -7.34 6.80
N PRO A 106 -29.11 -8.47 6.26
CA PRO A 106 -28.25 -9.39 6.99
C PRO A 106 -27.02 -8.73 7.64
N LEU A 107 -26.38 -7.77 6.94
CA LEU A 107 -25.27 -7.01 7.51
C LEU A 107 -25.69 -6.16 8.69
N ARG A 108 -26.88 -5.54 8.66
CA ARG A 108 -27.40 -4.74 9.77
C ARG A 108 -27.71 -5.59 11.00
N ASP A 109 -28.23 -6.80 10.78
CA ASP A 109 -28.60 -7.71 11.86
C ASP A 109 -27.37 -8.30 12.57
N TYR A 110 -26.22 -8.38 11.88
CA TYR A 110 -24.96 -8.89 12.43
C TYR A 110 -24.22 -7.90 13.37
N ILE A 111 -24.60 -6.62 13.42
CA ILE A 111 -23.73 -5.54 13.92
C ILE A 111 -23.36 -5.65 15.42
N HIS A 112 -22.17 -6.22 15.65
CA HIS A 112 -21.24 -5.90 16.73
C HIS A 112 -20.01 -5.22 16.11
N VAL A 113 -20.11 -3.93 15.76
CA VAL A 113 -19.12 -3.28 14.90
C VAL A 113 -17.92 -2.75 15.68
N SER A 114 -16.74 -3.24 15.31
CA SER A 114 -15.48 -2.53 15.43
C SER A 114 -15.05 -2.09 14.04
N ALA A 115 -14.84 -0.79 13.84
CA ALA A 115 -14.46 -0.23 12.55
C ALA A 115 -13.26 0.72 12.72
N VAL A 116 -12.40 0.73 11.70
CA VAL A 116 -11.27 1.66 11.59
C VAL A 116 -11.40 2.41 10.27
N GLN A 117 -11.19 3.72 10.32
CA GLN A 117 -11.19 4.56 9.12
C GLN A 117 -9.90 4.40 8.30
N PHE A 118 -8.80 3.97 8.94
CA PHE A 118 -7.53 3.68 8.27
C PHE A 118 -7.43 2.20 7.89
N HIS A 119 -6.45 1.88 7.05
CA HIS A 119 -6.22 0.53 6.54
C HIS A 119 -5.16 -0.21 7.37
N PRO A 120 -5.53 -1.08 8.33
CA PRO A 120 -4.57 -1.83 9.13
C PRO A 120 -3.67 -2.71 8.25
N GLU A 121 -4.21 -3.28 7.18
CA GLU A 121 -3.46 -4.07 6.20
C GLU A 121 -2.41 -3.26 5.42
N LYS A 122 -2.48 -1.92 5.48
CA LYS A 122 -1.53 -0.98 4.86
C LYS A 122 -0.73 -0.15 5.85
N SER A 123 -0.83 -0.47 7.14
CA SER A 123 -0.17 0.29 8.21
C SER A 123 1.03 -0.45 8.80
N GLY A 124 1.68 -1.32 8.00
CA GLY A 124 2.84 -2.11 8.42
C GLY A 124 2.58 -2.98 9.65
N ALA A 125 3.62 -3.17 10.48
CA ALA A 125 3.53 -3.98 11.69
C ALA A 125 2.44 -3.50 12.65
N THR A 126 2.38 -2.18 12.93
CA THR A 126 1.35 -1.59 13.78
C THR A 126 -0.07 -1.89 13.30
N GLY A 127 -0.29 -1.84 12.00
CA GLY A 127 -1.57 -2.19 11.40
C GLY A 127 -1.91 -3.67 11.55
N LEU A 128 -0.94 -4.56 11.31
CA LEU A 128 -1.11 -5.99 11.51
C LEU A 128 -1.40 -6.34 12.97
N ASP A 129 -0.76 -5.67 13.93
CA ASP A 129 -1.02 -5.84 15.36
C ASP A 129 -2.45 -5.42 15.74
N ILE A 130 -2.96 -4.33 15.14
CA ILE A 130 -4.35 -3.88 15.33
C ILE A 130 -5.31 -4.92 14.76
N LEU A 131 -5.05 -5.42 13.54
CA LEU A 131 -5.89 -6.45 12.92
C LEU A 131 -5.86 -7.74 13.73
N GLN A 132 -4.69 -8.17 14.20
CA GLN A 132 -4.56 -9.33 15.06
C GLN A 132 -5.36 -9.16 16.35
N GLY A 133 -5.29 -7.98 16.98
CA GLY A 133 -6.06 -7.70 18.19
C GLY A 133 -7.57 -7.71 17.98
N PHE A 134 -8.05 -7.39 16.77
CA PHE A 134 -9.45 -7.59 16.38
C PHE A 134 -9.80 -9.08 16.23
N LEU A 135 -8.90 -9.89 15.66
CA LEU A 135 -9.11 -11.33 15.47
C LEU A 135 -8.97 -12.13 16.78
N GLU A 136 -8.23 -11.60 17.76
CA GLU A 136 -7.90 -12.22 19.05
C GLU A 136 -8.16 -11.24 20.23
N PRO A 137 -9.41 -10.82 20.49
CA PRO A 137 -9.71 -9.73 21.42
C PRO A 137 -9.29 -10.03 22.87
N GLU A 138 -9.43 -11.28 23.32
CA GLU A 138 -9.03 -11.68 24.68
C GLU A 138 -7.51 -11.58 24.89
N ALA A 139 -6.73 -12.05 23.91
CA ALA A 139 -5.27 -11.98 23.93
C ALA A 139 -4.80 -10.52 23.89
N ALA A 140 -5.41 -9.69 23.06
CA ALA A 140 -5.10 -8.27 22.96
C ALA A 140 -5.37 -7.51 24.27
N VAL A 141 -6.48 -7.80 24.95
CA VAL A 141 -6.80 -7.20 26.26
C VAL A 141 -5.78 -7.63 27.31
N ALA A 142 -5.40 -8.91 27.34
CA ALA A 142 -4.38 -9.41 28.27
C ALA A 142 -3.02 -8.74 28.03
N ALA A 143 -2.57 -8.64 26.78
CA ALA A 143 -1.32 -7.99 26.41
C ALA A 143 -1.29 -6.50 26.81
N ARG A 144 -2.38 -5.76 26.57
CA ARG A 144 -2.49 -4.35 26.99
C ARG A 144 -2.43 -4.17 28.51
N LYS A 145 -3.09 -5.05 29.27
CA LYS A 145 -3.01 -5.02 30.75
C LYS A 145 -1.58 -5.27 31.23
N ALA A 146 -0.88 -6.23 30.64
CA ALA A 146 0.52 -6.51 30.96
C ALA A 146 1.45 -5.32 30.63
N ALA A 147 1.27 -4.70 29.45
CA ALA A 147 2.04 -3.52 29.04
C ALA A 147 1.79 -2.31 29.96
N ALA A 148 0.53 -2.05 30.33
CA ALA A 148 0.19 -0.98 31.27
C ALA A 148 0.80 -1.20 32.66
N ALA A 149 0.80 -2.45 33.15
CA ALA A 149 1.46 -2.81 34.41
C ALA A 149 2.97 -2.59 34.34
N ALA A 150 3.62 -2.95 33.24
CA ALA A 150 5.05 -2.74 33.03
C ALA A 150 5.44 -1.25 32.92
N ALA A 151 4.61 -0.44 32.25
CA ALA A 151 4.81 1.01 32.14
C ALA A 151 4.61 1.75 33.47
N ALA A 152 3.68 1.28 34.33
CA ALA A 152 3.49 1.84 35.67
C ALA A 152 4.70 1.60 36.58
N THR A 153 5.48 0.54 36.34
CA THR A 153 6.74 0.24 37.06
C THR A 153 7.98 0.92 36.46
N SER A 154 7.92 1.40 35.22
CA SER A 154 9.04 2.10 34.57
C SER A 154 8.76 3.60 34.49
N SER A 155 9.15 4.34 35.52
CA SER A 155 9.10 5.82 35.54
C SER A 155 10.19 6.42 34.63
N SER A 156 10.19 6.12 33.33
CA SER A 156 11.05 6.81 32.37
C SER A 156 10.32 8.05 31.84
N SER A 157 10.76 9.23 32.26
CA SER A 157 10.26 10.53 31.80
C SER A 157 10.48 10.76 30.30
N ALA A 158 11.39 10.00 29.67
CA ALA A 158 11.73 10.12 28.25
C ALA A 158 10.60 9.65 27.31
N ALA A 159 9.91 8.55 27.62
CA ALA A 159 8.80 8.06 26.79
C ALA A 159 7.56 8.97 26.87
N ALA A 160 7.30 9.54 28.05
CA ALA A 160 6.22 10.51 28.25
C ALA A 160 6.53 11.86 27.57
N ALA A 161 7.80 12.31 27.58
CA ALA A 161 8.24 13.51 26.89
C ALA A 161 8.19 13.38 25.35
N ALA A 162 8.51 12.20 24.82
CA ALA A 162 8.40 11.90 23.38
C ALA A 162 6.94 11.84 22.89
N ALA A 163 6.02 11.33 23.72
CA ALA A 163 4.58 11.36 23.43
C ALA A 163 4.00 12.80 23.46
N ALA A 164 4.55 13.67 24.33
CA ALA A 164 4.10 15.06 24.47
C ALA A 164 4.52 15.97 23.28
N HIS A 165 5.58 15.62 22.56
CA HIS A 165 6.09 16.36 21.39
C HIS A 165 5.72 15.74 20.04
N SER A 166 4.82 14.75 20.01
CA SER A 166 4.37 14.17 18.74
C SER A 166 3.64 15.24 17.90
N PRO A 167 4.20 15.65 16.75
CA PRO A 167 3.59 16.69 15.93
C PRO A 167 2.21 16.26 15.45
N ARG A 168 1.20 17.11 15.69
CA ARG A 168 -0.16 16.87 15.22
C ARG A 168 -0.23 17.10 13.72
N GLY A 169 -0.75 16.12 12.96
CA GLY A 169 -0.91 16.22 11.51
C GLY A 169 -0.49 14.93 10.79
N LEU A 170 -0.43 14.98 9.47
CA LEU A 170 0.05 13.87 8.65
C LEU A 170 1.59 13.86 8.63
N ALA A 171 2.16 12.66 8.70
CA ALA A 171 3.58 12.46 8.45
C ALA A 171 3.93 12.81 6.99
N LYS A 172 5.10 13.41 6.79
CA LYS A 172 5.73 13.55 5.48
C LYS A 172 6.18 12.18 5.01
N ARG A 173 5.76 11.83 3.79
CA ARG A 173 5.81 10.46 3.29
C ARG A 173 7.04 10.25 2.40
N VAL A 174 7.80 9.19 2.66
CA VAL A 174 8.95 8.78 1.84
C VAL A 174 8.54 7.61 0.95
N ILE A 175 8.47 7.86 -0.35
CA ILE A 175 8.03 6.87 -1.35
C ILE A 175 9.26 6.29 -2.04
N ALA A 176 9.33 4.96 -2.11
CA ALA A 176 10.35 4.27 -2.86
C ALA A 176 9.80 3.85 -4.23
N CYS A 177 10.54 4.12 -5.29
CA CYS A 177 10.11 3.83 -6.65
C CYS A 177 11.04 2.84 -7.34
N LEU A 178 10.46 1.98 -8.19
CA LEU A 178 11.20 1.10 -9.07
C LEU A 178 10.61 1.07 -10.48
N ASP A 179 11.51 1.16 -11.46
CA ASP A 179 11.20 0.93 -12.86
C ASP A 179 11.13 -0.58 -13.12
N VAL A 180 10.07 -1.02 -13.78
CA VAL A 180 9.91 -2.41 -14.19
C VAL A 180 9.97 -2.48 -15.71
N ARG A 181 11.00 -3.14 -16.25
CA ARG A 181 11.24 -3.34 -17.69
C ARG A 181 11.24 -4.82 -18.05
N SER A 182 11.09 -5.11 -19.33
CA SER A 182 11.38 -6.44 -19.90
C SER A 182 12.78 -6.41 -20.50
N ASN A 183 13.63 -7.39 -20.18
CA ASN A 183 14.91 -7.58 -20.87
C ASN A 183 14.71 -8.33 -22.21
N ASP A 184 15.79 -8.52 -22.97
CA ASP A 184 15.76 -9.22 -24.27
C ASP A 184 15.29 -10.69 -24.17
N ALA A 185 15.41 -11.30 -22.98
CA ALA A 185 14.94 -12.65 -22.69
C ALA A 185 13.46 -12.70 -22.26
N GLY A 186 12.80 -11.54 -22.12
CA GLY A 186 11.41 -11.42 -21.67
C GLY A 186 11.23 -11.46 -20.13
N ASP A 187 12.33 -11.40 -19.36
CA ASP A 187 12.27 -11.29 -17.90
C ASP A 187 11.93 -9.87 -17.46
N LEU A 188 11.21 -9.77 -16.35
CA LEU A 188 11.00 -8.51 -15.67
C LEU A 188 12.23 -8.14 -14.82
N VAL A 189 12.85 -7.03 -15.16
CA VAL A 189 14.04 -6.52 -14.48
C VAL A 189 13.78 -5.11 -13.93
N VAL A 190 14.51 -4.77 -12.87
CA VAL A 190 14.57 -3.40 -12.37
C VAL A 190 15.81 -2.72 -12.93
N THR A 191 15.64 -1.59 -13.60
CA THR A 191 16.77 -0.79 -14.07
C THR A 191 17.22 0.19 -13.01
N LYS A 192 18.55 0.29 -12.83
CA LYS A 192 19.16 1.39 -12.06
C LYS A 192 18.80 2.67 -12.81
N GLY A 193 18.20 3.65 -12.13
CA GLY A 193 17.61 4.86 -12.73
C GLY A 193 18.61 5.84 -13.39
N ASP A 194 19.64 5.35 -14.07
CA ASP A 194 20.56 6.11 -14.91
C ASP A 194 20.98 5.22 -16.10
N GLN A 195 20.69 5.69 -17.32
CA GLN A 195 21.05 5.15 -18.63
C GLN A 195 20.37 3.85 -19.13
N TYR A 196 19.92 3.94 -20.39
CA TYR A 196 19.16 2.99 -21.19
C TYR A 196 19.90 1.71 -21.64
N ASP A 197 20.85 1.18 -20.86
CA ASP A 197 21.57 -0.04 -21.27
C ASP A 197 21.81 -0.98 -20.08
N VAL A 198 20.93 -1.98 -19.93
CA VAL A 198 21.09 -3.06 -18.94
C VAL A 198 21.18 -4.39 -19.68
N ARG A 199 22.36 -4.66 -20.24
CA ARG A 199 22.72 -5.99 -20.75
C ARG A 199 23.42 -6.78 -19.64
N GLU A 200 22.69 -7.64 -18.93
CA GLU A 200 23.33 -8.73 -18.18
C GLU A 200 23.42 -9.96 -19.10
N LYS A 201 24.65 -10.40 -19.41
CA LYS A 201 24.90 -11.67 -20.10
C LYS A 201 24.80 -12.81 -19.09
N GLY A 202 23.79 -13.66 -19.23
CA GLY A 202 23.66 -14.91 -18.48
C GLY A 202 22.85 -15.93 -19.25
N ASP A 203 23.49 -17.02 -19.65
CA ASP A 203 22.86 -18.19 -20.26
C ASP A 203 22.11 -19.01 -19.21
N ALA A 204 20.78 -19.02 -19.25
CA ALA A 204 19.94 -20.14 -18.80
C ALA A 204 18.48 -19.95 -19.24
N ARG A 205 17.98 -20.91 -20.04
CA ARG A 205 16.55 -21.11 -20.28
C ARG A 205 15.92 -21.75 -19.04
N GLU A 206 15.08 -21.02 -18.31
CA GLU A 206 13.85 -21.45 -17.60
C GLU A 206 13.46 -20.42 -16.51
N VAL A 207 12.17 -20.09 -16.44
CA VAL A 207 11.48 -19.20 -15.47
C VAL A 207 11.76 -17.69 -15.66
N ARG A 208 10.70 -16.94 -16.01
CA ARG A 208 10.70 -15.46 -15.95
C ARG A 208 11.17 -15.02 -14.56
N ASN A 209 12.28 -14.30 -14.44
CA ASN A 209 12.81 -13.91 -13.13
C ASN A 209 11.98 -12.76 -12.51
N LEU A 210 10.79 -13.09 -12.02
CA LEU A 210 9.86 -12.19 -11.32
C LEU A 210 10.37 -11.76 -9.94
N GLY A 211 11.44 -12.39 -9.42
CA GLY A 211 11.93 -12.18 -8.05
C GLY A 211 12.53 -10.80 -7.84
N LYS A 212 13.24 -10.25 -8.83
CA LYS A 212 13.99 -8.99 -8.66
C LYS A 212 13.09 -7.79 -8.27
N PRO A 213 11.96 -7.49 -8.94
CA PRO A 213 11.08 -6.40 -8.52
C PRO A 213 10.39 -6.66 -7.17
N VAL A 214 9.99 -7.90 -6.91
CA VAL A 214 9.27 -8.30 -5.69
C VAL A 214 10.18 -8.21 -4.46
N ASP A 215 11.39 -8.75 -4.55
CA ASP A 215 12.37 -8.71 -3.47
C ASP A 215 12.83 -7.28 -3.19
N LEU A 216 12.96 -6.46 -4.23
CA LEU A 216 13.28 -5.05 -4.05
C LEU A 216 12.15 -4.29 -3.35
N ALA A 217 10.89 -4.52 -3.73
CA ALA A 217 9.74 -3.92 -3.07
C ALA A 217 9.64 -4.35 -1.60
N ALA A 218 9.87 -5.64 -1.30
CA ALA A 218 9.93 -6.15 0.06
C ALA A 218 11.05 -5.49 0.87
N ARG A 219 12.24 -5.35 0.26
CA ARG A 219 13.36 -4.63 0.87
C ARG A 219 13.00 -3.18 1.19
N TYR A 220 12.42 -2.44 0.26
CA TYR A 220 12.02 -1.05 0.50
C TYR A 220 11.04 -0.94 1.67
N PHE A 221 10.07 -1.85 1.77
CA PHE A 221 9.17 -1.91 2.91
C PHE A 221 9.90 -2.19 4.23
N GLU A 222 10.81 -3.17 4.26
CA GLU A 222 11.62 -3.51 5.43
C GLU A 222 12.56 -2.37 5.85
N GLU A 223 13.09 -1.61 4.90
CA GLU A 223 13.90 -0.41 5.10
C GLU A 223 13.07 0.82 5.54
N GLY A 224 11.74 0.68 5.56
CA GLY A 224 10.81 1.67 6.09
C GLY A 224 10.12 2.54 5.05
N ALA A 225 10.01 2.15 3.77
CA ALA A 225 9.23 2.90 2.80
C ALA A 225 7.78 3.05 3.25
N ASP A 226 7.20 4.25 3.09
CA ASP A 226 5.80 4.49 3.41
C ASP A 226 4.85 4.08 2.28
N GLU A 227 5.38 3.96 1.07
CA GLU A 227 4.70 3.48 -0.14
C GLU A 227 5.75 2.97 -1.13
N VAL A 228 5.36 1.98 -1.94
CA VAL A 228 6.18 1.48 -3.04
C VAL A 228 5.48 1.74 -4.38
N ALA A 229 6.14 2.48 -5.27
CA ALA A 229 5.65 2.78 -6.61
C ALA A 229 6.36 1.93 -7.67
N PHE A 230 5.59 1.29 -8.54
CA PHE A 230 6.06 0.51 -9.68
C PHE A 230 5.77 1.29 -10.97
N LEU A 231 6.82 1.74 -11.65
CA LEU A 231 6.68 2.35 -12.97
C LEU A 231 6.80 1.26 -14.02
N ASN A 232 5.65 0.81 -14.53
CA ASN A 232 5.54 -0.16 -15.58
C ASN A 232 5.84 0.48 -16.94
N ILE A 233 7.06 0.25 -17.42
CA ILE A 233 7.53 0.71 -18.71
C ILE A 233 7.75 -0.46 -19.67
N THR A 234 7.12 -1.59 -19.36
CA THR A 234 7.11 -2.76 -20.22
C THR A 234 6.26 -2.47 -21.46
N GLY A 235 6.83 -2.75 -22.63
CA GLY A 235 6.12 -2.67 -23.91
C GLY A 235 5.44 -3.98 -24.25
N PHE A 236 4.59 -4.54 -23.38
CA PHE A 236 3.85 -5.76 -23.71
C PHE A 236 2.73 -5.44 -24.69
N ARG A 237 3.08 -5.32 -25.97
CA ARG A 237 2.12 -5.08 -27.06
C ARG A 237 1.32 -6.32 -27.44
N ASP A 238 1.79 -7.51 -27.03
CA ASP A 238 1.23 -8.81 -27.39
C ASP A 238 1.02 -9.71 -26.16
N CYS A 239 0.27 -9.25 -25.15
CA CYS A 239 -0.16 -10.10 -24.04
C CYS A 239 -1.67 -9.99 -23.76
N VAL A 240 -2.26 -11.09 -23.30
CA VAL A 240 -3.60 -11.09 -22.71
C VAL A 240 -3.54 -10.31 -21.39
N MET A 241 -4.56 -9.50 -21.11
CA MET A 241 -4.55 -8.59 -19.95
C MET A 241 -4.30 -9.34 -18.63
N GLU A 242 -4.98 -10.47 -18.44
CA GLU A 242 -4.94 -11.30 -17.24
C GLU A 242 -3.55 -11.91 -16.97
N ASP A 243 -2.76 -12.09 -18.04
CA ASP A 243 -1.40 -12.66 -18.04
C ASP A 243 -0.31 -11.58 -18.05
N THR A 244 -0.68 -10.31 -17.91
CA THR A 244 0.28 -9.21 -17.86
C THR A 244 1.26 -9.46 -16.71
N PRO A 245 2.58 -9.57 -16.98
CA PRO A 245 3.56 -9.93 -15.96
C PRO A 245 3.60 -8.99 -14.75
N MET A 246 3.25 -7.72 -14.96
CA MET A 246 3.14 -6.72 -13.89
C MET A 246 2.05 -7.06 -12.85
N LEU A 247 0.96 -7.72 -13.25
CA LEU A 247 -0.06 -8.18 -12.31
C LEU A 247 0.52 -9.22 -11.36
N GLU A 248 1.33 -10.14 -11.86
CA GLU A 248 1.99 -11.15 -11.03
C GLU A 248 3.03 -10.56 -10.08
N VAL A 249 3.77 -9.53 -10.51
CA VAL A 249 4.67 -8.76 -9.63
C VAL A 249 3.88 -8.17 -8.46
N LEU A 250 2.74 -7.54 -8.71
CA LEU A 250 1.90 -6.97 -7.65
C LEU A 250 1.32 -8.05 -6.73
N ARG A 251 0.89 -9.19 -7.30
CA ARG A 251 0.34 -10.31 -6.53
C ARG A 251 1.35 -10.84 -5.53
N ARG A 252 2.60 -11.02 -5.94
CA ARG A 252 3.70 -11.47 -5.08
C ARG A 252 4.21 -10.39 -4.13
N ALA A 253 4.32 -9.14 -4.59
CA ALA A 253 4.75 -8.03 -3.74
C ALA A 253 3.76 -7.78 -2.59
N SER A 254 2.45 -7.78 -2.88
CA SER A 254 1.40 -7.56 -1.88
C SER A 254 1.31 -8.64 -0.81
N GLU A 255 1.92 -9.82 -1.00
CA GLU A 255 2.00 -10.87 0.03
C GLU A 255 3.04 -10.57 1.11
N ARG A 256 4.00 -9.68 0.81
CA ARG A 256 5.12 -9.32 1.70
C ARG A 256 5.09 -7.86 2.14
N VAL A 257 4.50 -6.98 1.34
CA VAL A 257 4.54 -5.52 1.52
C VAL A 257 3.21 -5.00 2.05
N PHE A 258 3.18 -4.60 3.32
CA PHE A 258 2.00 -4.10 4.03
C PHE A 258 1.98 -2.56 4.14
N VAL A 259 2.37 -1.90 3.05
CA VAL A 259 2.21 -0.46 2.80
C VAL A 259 1.52 -0.27 1.43
N PRO A 260 1.00 0.93 1.12
CA PRO A 260 0.38 1.19 -0.17
C PRO A 260 1.30 0.84 -1.35
N LEU A 261 0.71 0.26 -2.41
CA LEU A 261 1.37 -0.06 -3.66
C LEU A 261 0.75 0.79 -4.78
N THR A 262 1.58 1.54 -5.50
CA THR A 262 1.16 2.34 -6.66
C THR A 262 1.71 1.72 -7.93
N VAL A 263 0.90 1.61 -8.98
CA VAL A 263 1.36 1.13 -10.29
C VAL A 263 1.06 2.18 -11.37
N GLY A 264 2.07 2.56 -12.14
CA GLY A 264 1.93 3.48 -13.26
C GLY A 264 2.30 2.81 -14.57
N GLY A 265 1.67 3.23 -15.67
CA GLY A 265 1.98 2.74 -17.02
C GLY A 265 0.99 1.69 -17.54
N GLY A 266 0.38 1.99 -18.69
CA GLY A 266 -0.60 1.12 -19.33
C GLY A 266 -2.02 1.21 -18.76
N ILE A 267 -2.31 2.19 -17.91
CA ILE A 267 -3.64 2.40 -17.29
C ILE A 267 -4.55 3.18 -18.24
N LYS A 268 -5.08 2.49 -19.25
CA LYS A 268 -5.98 3.05 -20.27
C LYS A 268 -6.80 1.95 -20.91
N ALA A 269 -7.81 2.34 -21.69
CA ALA A 269 -8.55 1.37 -22.49
C ALA A 269 -7.59 0.63 -23.45
N LEU A 270 -7.73 -0.68 -23.54
CA LEU A 270 -6.87 -1.53 -24.35
C LEU A 270 -7.67 -2.67 -24.99
N THR A 271 -7.26 -3.06 -26.18
CA THR A 271 -7.67 -4.33 -26.78
C THR A 271 -6.47 -5.26 -26.72
N ASP A 272 -6.63 -6.41 -26.07
CA ASP A 272 -5.54 -7.35 -25.89
C ASP A 272 -5.36 -8.27 -27.11
N SER A 273 -4.37 -9.16 -27.05
CA SER A 273 -4.05 -10.09 -28.14
C SER A 273 -5.15 -11.12 -28.43
N SER A 274 -6.13 -11.29 -27.53
CA SER A 274 -7.31 -12.15 -27.75
C SER A 274 -8.44 -11.45 -28.51
N GLY A 275 -8.30 -10.15 -28.76
CA GLY A 275 -9.33 -9.30 -29.37
C GLY A 275 -10.39 -8.82 -28.37
N ARG A 276 -10.21 -9.06 -27.08
CA ARG A 276 -11.10 -8.56 -26.03
C ARG A 276 -10.72 -7.11 -25.70
N THR A 277 -11.72 -6.24 -25.68
CA THR A 277 -11.56 -4.83 -25.30
C THR A 277 -11.89 -4.63 -23.84
N PHE A 278 -11.00 -3.92 -23.15
CA PHE A 278 -11.13 -3.52 -21.75
C PHE A 278 -11.20 -1.99 -21.68
N SER A 279 -12.16 -1.48 -20.93
CA SER A 279 -12.20 -0.08 -20.51
C SER A 279 -11.05 0.24 -19.54
N ALA A 280 -10.73 1.53 -19.38
CA ALA A 280 -9.72 1.95 -18.41
C ALA A 280 -10.08 1.54 -16.96
N VAL A 281 -11.38 1.48 -16.64
CA VAL A 281 -11.88 1.03 -15.33
C VAL A 281 -11.62 -0.45 -15.11
N GLU A 282 -11.85 -1.30 -16.13
CA GLU A 282 -11.57 -2.74 -16.04
C GLU A 282 -10.07 -2.99 -15.93
N VAL A 283 -9.25 -2.25 -16.67
CA VAL A 283 -7.79 -2.34 -16.55
C VAL A 283 -7.33 -1.97 -15.15
N ALA A 284 -7.82 -0.85 -14.60
CA ALA A 284 -7.51 -0.46 -13.21
C ALA A 284 -8.01 -1.50 -12.20
N ALA A 285 -9.19 -2.08 -12.41
CA ALA A 285 -9.75 -3.13 -11.56
C ALA A 285 -8.84 -4.36 -11.48
N GLU A 286 -8.27 -4.80 -12.61
CA GLU A 286 -7.31 -5.92 -12.63
C GLU A 286 -6.04 -5.61 -11.83
N TYR A 287 -5.53 -4.39 -11.92
CA TYR A 287 -4.39 -3.94 -11.11
C TYR A 287 -4.72 -3.91 -9.60
N PHE A 288 -5.89 -3.39 -9.22
CA PHE A 288 -6.34 -3.37 -7.82
C PHE A 288 -6.52 -4.79 -7.26
N ARG A 289 -7.19 -5.67 -8.00
CA ARG A 289 -7.37 -7.09 -7.63
C ARG A 289 -6.04 -7.84 -7.54
N SER A 290 -5.02 -7.37 -8.24
CA SER A 290 -3.67 -7.92 -8.19
C SER A 290 -2.81 -7.36 -7.05
N GLY A 291 -3.26 -6.32 -6.34
CA GLY A 291 -2.63 -5.83 -5.11
C GLY A 291 -2.19 -4.37 -5.14
N ALA A 292 -2.41 -3.66 -6.25
CA ALA A 292 -2.25 -2.20 -6.26
C ALA A 292 -3.34 -1.54 -5.40
N ASP A 293 -3.02 -0.38 -4.84
CA ASP A 293 -3.97 0.48 -4.13
C ASP A 293 -4.26 1.76 -4.93
N LYS A 294 -3.32 2.15 -5.79
CA LYS A 294 -3.43 3.32 -6.66
C LYS A 294 -2.89 3.02 -8.05
N VAL A 295 -3.49 3.66 -9.04
CA VAL A 295 -3.02 3.63 -10.42
C VAL A 295 -2.53 5.02 -10.83
N SER A 296 -1.43 5.07 -11.58
CA SER A 296 -0.85 6.30 -12.10
C SER A 296 -1.10 6.45 -13.61
N ILE A 297 -1.63 7.61 -14.01
CA ILE A 297 -1.92 7.99 -15.40
C ILE A 297 -0.93 9.08 -15.82
N GLY A 298 -0.27 8.89 -16.97
CA GLY A 298 0.73 9.81 -17.51
C GLY A 298 0.23 10.57 -18.73
N SER A 299 0.65 10.15 -19.93
CA SER A 299 0.39 10.88 -21.19
C SER A 299 -1.10 11.19 -21.45
N ASP A 300 -2.00 10.22 -21.20
CA ASP A 300 -3.43 10.39 -21.38
C ASP A 300 -4.02 11.51 -20.48
N ALA A 301 -3.36 11.85 -19.36
CA ALA A 301 -3.77 12.96 -18.50
C ALA A 301 -3.53 14.32 -19.16
N VAL A 302 -2.50 14.44 -19.99
CA VAL A 302 -2.21 15.66 -20.75
C VAL A 302 -3.27 15.89 -21.82
N ASP A 303 -3.60 14.83 -22.57
CA ASP A 303 -4.66 14.88 -23.59
C ASP A 303 -6.03 15.18 -22.95
N ALA A 304 -6.32 14.57 -21.79
CA ALA A 304 -7.52 14.84 -21.00
C ALA A 304 -7.62 16.32 -20.55
N ALA A 305 -6.52 16.91 -20.07
CA ALA A 305 -6.49 18.30 -19.66
C ALA A 305 -6.67 19.27 -20.83
N GLN A 306 -6.07 18.98 -21.99
CA GLN A 306 -6.29 19.78 -23.19
C GLN A 306 -7.76 19.73 -23.64
N ALA A 307 -8.37 18.55 -23.63
CA ALA A 307 -9.79 18.38 -23.95
C ALA A 307 -10.69 19.11 -22.93
N TYR A 308 -10.36 19.06 -21.64
CA TYR A 308 -11.04 19.79 -20.58
C TYR A 308 -11.05 21.29 -20.82
N TYR A 309 -9.89 21.90 -21.14
CA TYR A 309 -9.81 23.33 -21.44
C TYR A 309 -10.47 23.69 -22.78
N ALA A 310 -10.37 22.83 -23.80
CA ALA A 310 -11.05 23.03 -25.09
C ALA A 310 -12.57 23.08 -24.95
N ARG A 311 -13.13 22.41 -23.92
CA ARG A 311 -14.56 22.47 -23.57
C ARG A 311 -14.92 23.58 -22.57
N GLY A 312 -14.03 24.55 -22.35
CA GLY A 312 -14.28 25.64 -21.39
C GLY A 312 -14.22 25.18 -19.94
N ALA A 313 -13.26 24.32 -19.60
CA ALA A 313 -13.02 23.80 -18.26
C ALA A 313 -14.18 22.94 -17.72
N GLN A 314 -14.70 22.04 -18.55
CA GLN A 314 -15.79 21.13 -18.20
C GLN A 314 -15.40 19.65 -18.32
N ALA A 315 -15.68 18.93 -17.23
CA ALA A 315 -15.68 17.48 -17.16
C ALA A 315 -16.81 16.92 -18.05
N ASP A 316 -16.55 15.80 -18.72
CA ASP A 316 -17.52 15.12 -19.60
C ASP A 316 -17.72 13.63 -19.24
N GLY A 317 -17.00 13.13 -18.23
CA GLY A 317 -17.06 11.76 -17.75
C GLY A 317 -16.38 10.73 -18.67
N SER A 318 -15.70 11.17 -19.72
CA SER A 318 -15.12 10.27 -20.72
C SER A 318 -13.71 9.80 -20.39
N THR A 319 -12.99 10.52 -19.54
CA THR A 319 -11.57 10.25 -19.29
C THR A 319 -11.38 9.11 -18.30
N ALA A 320 -10.24 8.42 -18.39
CA ALA A 320 -9.86 7.40 -17.40
C ALA A 320 -9.82 7.97 -15.96
N ILE A 321 -9.42 9.24 -15.81
CA ILE A 321 -9.37 9.94 -14.53
C ILE A 321 -10.77 10.00 -13.90
N GLU A 322 -11.76 10.48 -14.66
CA GLU A 322 -13.14 10.62 -14.20
C GLU A 322 -13.76 9.26 -13.92
N GLN A 323 -13.59 8.29 -14.83
CA GLN A 323 -14.23 6.98 -14.72
C GLN A 323 -13.66 6.15 -13.56
N ILE A 324 -12.34 6.11 -13.39
CA ILE A 324 -11.72 5.35 -12.31
C ILE A 324 -12.02 6.01 -10.96
N SER A 325 -11.92 7.34 -10.87
CA SER A 325 -12.21 8.06 -9.63
C SER A 325 -13.68 7.97 -9.21
N ALA A 326 -14.62 7.88 -10.16
CA ALA A 326 -16.04 7.67 -9.85
C ALA A 326 -16.31 6.31 -9.17
N VAL A 327 -15.58 5.26 -9.56
CA VAL A 327 -15.76 3.90 -9.03
C VAL A 327 -14.95 3.66 -7.76
N TYR A 328 -13.67 4.04 -7.76
CA TYR A 328 -12.74 3.71 -6.68
C TYR A 328 -12.44 4.88 -5.75
N GLY A 329 -12.91 6.08 -6.08
CA GLY A 329 -12.61 7.32 -5.38
C GLY A 329 -11.35 8.00 -5.91
N LYS A 330 -11.26 9.32 -5.70
CA LYS A 330 -10.12 10.14 -6.17
C LYS A 330 -8.79 9.60 -5.66
N GLN A 331 -8.75 9.10 -4.42
CA GLN A 331 -7.56 8.57 -3.77
C GLN A 331 -6.89 7.40 -4.52
N ALA A 332 -7.62 6.73 -5.42
CA ALA A 332 -7.08 5.64 -6.23
C ALA A 332 -6.36 6.11 -7.50
N VAL A 333 -6.47 7.40 -7.85
CA VAL A 333 -5.96 7.96 -9.11
C VAL A 333 -4.82 8.95 -8.84
N VAL A 334 -3.63 8.57 -9.28
CA VAL A 334 -2.41 9.39 -9.25
C VAL A 334 -2.14 9.90 -10.67
N ILE A 335 -1.67 11.14 -10.82
CA ILE A 335 -1.27 11.67 -12.13
C ILE A 335 0.22 11.91 -12.16
N SER A 336 0.91 11.25 -13.09
CA SER A 336 2.32 11.47 -13.35
C SER A 336 2.49 12.65 -14.32
N ILE A 337 3.06 13.75 -13.82
CA ILE A 337 3.37 14.94 -14.62
C ILE A 337 4.88 14.96 -14.88
N ASP A 338 5.25 15.06 -16.16
CA ASP A 338 6.64 15.11 -16.62
C ASP A 338 6.95 16.47 -17.26
N PRO A 339 7.21 17.51 -16.45
CA PRO A 339 7.51 18.85 -16.91
C PRO A 339 8.99 19.04 -17.24
N ARG A 340 9.25 19.99 -18.14
CA ARG A 340 10.57 20.61 -18.35
C ARG A 340 10.46 22.13 -18.27
N ARG A 341 11.48 22.78 -17.73
CA ARG A 341 11.51 24.23 -17.54
C ARG A 341 11.67 24.97 -18.87
N VAL A 342 10.92 26.06 -19.02
CA VAL A 342 10.99 26.98 -20.17
C VAL A 342 11.11 28.40 -19.64
N TYR A 343 12.23 29.06 -19.96
CA TYR A 343 12.49 30.44 -19.58
C TYR A 343 11.75 31.42 -20.50
N VAL A 344 11.31 32.54 -19.92
CA VAL A 344 10.62 33.62 -20.65
C VAL A 344 11.08 34.98 -20.11
N SER A 345 11.28 35.93 -21.02
CA SER A 345 11.67 37.30 -20.64
C SER A 345 10.51 38.11 -20.08
N ASP A 346 9.31 37.90 -20.64
CA ASP A 346 8.08 38.57 -20.24
C ASP A 346 7.01 37.52 -19.89
N PRO A 347 6.55 37.46 -18.63
CA PRO A 347 5.40 36.66 -18.20
C PRO A 347 4.15 36.79 -19.08
N ALA A 348 3.90 37.98 -19.65
CA ALA A 348 2.73 38.24 -20.47
C ALA A 348 2.82 37.65 -21.89
N ALA A 349 4.00 37.19 -22.30
CA ALA A 349 4.22 36.64 -23.64
C ALA A 349 3.73 35.19 -23.79
N VAL A 350 3.42 34.51 -22.68
CA VAL A 350 2.93 33.13 -22.69
C VAL A 350 1.59 33.03 -21.95
N PRO A 351 0.67 32.14 -22.37
CA PRO A 351 -0.61 31.96 -21.72
C PRO A 351 -0.53 31.11 -20.43
N HIS A 352 0.67 30.63 -20.08
CA HIS A 352 0.91 29.69 -18.99
C HIS A 352 1.30 30.41 -17.70
N ALA A 353 0.97 29.83 -16.55
CA ALA A 353 1.41 30.34 -15.27
C ALA A 353 2.95 30.34 -15.18
N THR A 354 3.51 31.54 -15.01
CA THR A 354 4.94 31.76 -14.84
C THR A 354 5.28 32.10 -13.40
N VAL A 355 6.50 31.79 -13.01
CA VAL A 355 7.08 32.22 -11.72
C VAL A 355 8.35 33.00 -11.98
N GLN A 356 8.66 33.93 -11.07
CA GLN A 356 9.99 34.52 -11.01
C GLN A 356 10.96 33.46 -10.47
N THR A 357 12.05 33.21 -11.18
CA THR A 357 13.01 32.16 -10.83
C THR A 357 14.28 32.73 -10.20
N SER A 358 14.83 32.01 -9.22
CA SER A 358 16.15 32.28 -8.66
C SER A 358 17.28 31.80 -9.56
N ARG A 359 16.98 31.10 -10.66
CA ARG A 359 17.94 30.56 -11.63
C ARG A 359 17.74 31.27 -12.97
N PRO A 360 18.45 32.37 -13.25
CA PRO A 360 18.27 33.09 -14.51
C PRO A 360 18.50 32.20 -15.73
N GLY A 361 17.70 32.43 -16.78
CA GLY A 361 17.82 31.75 -18.05
C GLY A 361 19.12 32.10 -18.80
N PRO A 362 19.47 31.36 -19.86
CA PRO A 362 20.71 31.57 -20.61
C PRO A 362 20.89 32.98 -21.20
N ALA A 363 19.79 33.68 -21.49
CA ALA A 363 19.79 35.06 -21.98
C ALA A 363 19.44 36.09 -20.88
N GLY A 364 19.46 35.67 -19.61
CA GLY A 364 19.14 36.52 -18.46
C GLY A 364 17.66 36.60 -18.13
N GLU A 365 16.81 35.72 -18.70
CA GLU A 365 15.40 35.63 -18.38
C GLU A 365 15.18 35.40 -16.88
N GLN A 366 14.28 36.19 -16.28
CA GLN A 366 14.00 36.14 -14.84
C GLN A 366 12.74 35.35 -14.49
N TYR A 367 12.04 34.84 -15.50
CA TYR A 367 10.80 34.10 -15.35
C TYR A 367 10.87 32.77 -16.08
N CYS A 368 10.10 31.81 -15.59
CA CYS A 368 9.93 30.53 -16.25
C CYS A 368 8.53 29.96 -16.03
N TRP A 369 8.17 29.01 -16.86
CA TRP A 369 7.07 28.08 -16.66
C TRP A 369 7.57 26.66 -16.94
N TRP A 370 6.73 25.65 -16.76
CA TRP A 370 7.11 24.27 -16.96
C TRP A 370 6.21 23.60 -17.98
N GLN A 371 6.77 23.29 -19.14
CA GLN A 371 6.07 22.66 -20.24
C GLN A 371 5.89 21.16 -19.98
N CYS A 372 4.65 20.69 -20.04
CA CYS A 372 4.32 19.28 -19.93
C CYS A 372 4.79 18.49 -21.14
N THR A 373 5.15 17.24 -20.91
CA THR A 373 5.56 16.30 -21.94
C THR A 373 4.73 15.03 -21.92
N VAL A 374 4.74 14.30 -23.03
CA VAL A 374 4.11 12.99 -23.18
C VAL A 374 5.09 11.99 -23.78
N LYS A 375 4.66 10.72 -23.85
CA LYS A 375 5.48 9.60 -24.34
C LYS A 375 6.81 9.47 -23.58
N GLY A 376 6.79 9.69 -22.28
CA GLY A 376 7.95 9.62 -21.39
C GLY A 376 9.00 10.69 -21.72
N GLY A 377 8.63 11.97 -21.64
CA GLY A 377 9.56 13.09 -21.82
C GLY A 377 9.84 13.51 -23.27
N ARG A 378 9.54 12.67 -24.26
CA ARG A 378 10.04 12.82 -25.65
C ARG A 378 9.30 13.87 -26.48
N GLU A 379 8.06 14.18 -26.14
CA GLU A 379 7.21 15.08 -26.94
C GLU A 379 6.61 16.16 -26.05
N GLY A 380 6.86 17.44 -26.39
CA GLY A 380 6.28 18.56 -25.67
C GLY A 380 4.82 18.81 -26.04
N ARG A 381 4.06 19.34 -25.09
CA ARG A 381 2.70 19.85 -25.30
C ARG A 381 2.66 21.32 -24.93
N ASP A 382 1.86 22.10 -25.62
CA ASP A 382 1.61 23.50 -25.23
C ASP A 382 0.62 23.54 -24.06
N LEU A 383 1.08 23.08 -22.91
CA LEU A 383 0.34 23.01 -21.66
C LEU A 383 1.34 23.10 -20.50
N GLY A 384 1.13 24.03 -19.58
CA GLY A 384 1.96 24.15 -18.38
C GLY A 384 1.61 23.13 -17.29
N ALA A 385 2.58 22.85 -16.41
CA ALA A 385 2.43 21.91 -15.30
C ALA A 385 1.34 22.35 -14.30
N VAL A 386 1.22 23.66 -14.07
CA VAL A 386 0.20 24.26 -13.19
C VAL A 386 -1.20 24.09 -13.80
N GLU A 387 -1.34 24.34 -15.10
CA GLU A 387 -2.60 24.18 -15.83
C GLU A 387 -3.02 22.72 -15.88
N LEU A 388 -2.08 21.80 -16.13
CA LEU A 388 -2.33 20.38 -16.09
C LEU A 388 -2.80 19.94 -14.71
N ALA A 389 -2.09 20.33 -13.65
CA ALA A 389 -2.41 19.99 -12.27
C ALA A 389 -3.85 20.39 -11.88
N ARG A 390 -4.25 21.63 -12.23
CA ARG A 390 -5.62 22.12 -11.99
C ARG A 390 -6.68 21.32 -12.75
N ALA A 391 -6.42 21.04 -14.03
CA ALA A 391 -7.36 20.29 -14.85
C ALA A 391 -7.57 18.86 -14.32
N VAL A 392 -6.49 18.15 -13.97
CA VAL A 392 -6.62 16.77 -13.51
C VAL A 392 -7.23 16.66 -12.13
N GLU A 393 -7.00 17.63 -11.23
CA GLU A 393 -7.72 17.73 -9.96
C GLU A 393 -9.23 17.89 -10.19
N ALA A 394 -9.63 18.77 -11.12
CA ALA A 394 -11.02 18.98 -11.48
C ALA A 394 -11.65 17.72 -12.11
N LEU A 395 -10.88 16.95 -12.88
CA LEU A 395 -11.30 15.68 -13.49
C LEU A 395 -11.35 14.50 -12.49
N GLY A 396 -10.89 14.68 -11.25
CA GLY A 396 -11.02 13.68 -10.19
C GLY A 396 -9.74 12.94 -9.79
N ALA A 397 -8.57 13.43 -10.18
CA ALA A 397 -7.31 12.96 -9.59
C ALA A 397 -7.29 13.19 -8.07
N GLY A 398 -6.67 12.28 -7.33
CA GLY A 398 -6.52 12.40 -5.87
C GLY A 398 -5.10 12.71 -5.42
N GLU A 399 -4.10 12.58 -6.28
CA GLU A 399 -2.69 12.87 -5.97
C GLU A 399 -1.90 13.14 -7.25
N ILE A 400 -0.89 14.01 -7.16
CA ILE A 400 0.01 14.33 -8.28
C ILE A 400 1.39 13.76 -7.98
N LEU A 401 1.90 12.92 -8.87
CA LEU A 401 3.29 12.54 -8.95
C LEU A 401 4.01 13.55 -9.86
N LEU A 402 4.71 14.51 -9.25
CA LEU A 402 5.36 15.60 -9.97
C LEU A 402 6.84 15.28 -10.18
N ASN A 403 7.14 14.76 -11.37
CA ASN A 403 8.53 14.55 -11.80
C ASN A 403 9.14 15.88 -12.25
N CYS A 404 10.43 15.86 -12.56
CA CYS A 404 11.12 17.00 -13.15
C CYS A 404 12.19 16.46 -14.11
N ILE A 405 11.98 16.65 -15.42
CA ILE A 405 12.88 16.12 -16.45
C ILE A 405 14.30 16.69 -16.28
N ASP A 406 14.41 17.98 -15.93
CA ASP A 406 15.69 18.67 -15.83
C ASP A 406 16.52 18.21 -14.61
N ASN A 407 15.87 17.67 -13.57
CA ASN A 407 16.50 17.22 -12.34
C ASN A 407 16.64 15.69 -12.27
N ASP A 408 16.06 14.94 -13.20
CA ASP A 408 16.07 13.48 -13.14
C ASP A 408 17.49 12.92 -13.33
N GLY A 409 17.87 11.97 -12.46
CA GLY A 409 19.24 11.42 -12.41
C GLY A 409 20.36 12.38 -11.96
N VAL A 410 20.10 13.70 -11.82
CA VAL A 410 21.13 14.70 -11.52
C VAL A 410 21.65 14.62 -10.08
N GLY A 411 20.79 14.23 -9.14
CA GLY A 411 21.16 14.07 -7.72
C GLY A 411 21.44 15.39 -6.97
N GLN A 412 20.99 16.54 -7.47
CA GLN A 412 21.22 17.87 -6.90
C GLN A 412 20.01 18.46 -6.15
N GLY A 413 19.00 17.64 -5.88
CA GLY A 413 17.78 18.03 -5.19
C GLY A 413 16.57 18.16 -6.12
N PHE A 414 15.40 18.27 -5.51
CA PHE A 414 14.13 18.48 -6.22
C PHE A 414 14.06 19.92 -6.77
N ASP A 415 13.26 20.14 -7.82
CA ASP A 415 12.92 21.49 -8.28
C ASP A 415 11.92 22.13 -7.31
N LEU A 416 12.42 22.91 -6.36
CA LEU A 416 11.60 23.52 -5.30
C LEU A 416 10.59 24.53 -5.85
N GLU A 417 10.96 25.28 -6.90
CA GLU A 417 10.07 26.28 -7.51
C GLU A 417 8.90 25.59 -8.22
N LEU A 418 9.16 24.48 -8.91
CA LEU A 418 8.14 23.66 -9.57
C LEU A 418 7.17 23.08 -8.53
N VAL A 419 7.72 22.46 -7.48
CA VAL A 419 6.92 21.82 -6.45
C VAL A 419 6.09 22.85 -5.68
N ASP A 420 6.63 24.02 -5.34
CA ASP A 420 5.86 25.10 -4.70
C ASP A 420 4.76 25.64 -5.64
N ALA A 421 5.08 25.91 -6.91
CA ALA A 421 4.11 26.41 -7.89
C ALA A 421 2.91 25.46 -8.07
N VAL A 422 3.17 24.16 -8.23
CA VAL A 422 2.11 23.15 -8.41
C VAL A 422 1.36 22.91 -7.10
N SER A 423 2.05 22.75 -5.96
CA SER A 423 1.39 22.48 -4.67
C SER A 423 0.52 23.64 -4.17
N ARG A 424 0.79 24.89 -4.58
CA ARG A 424 -0.10 26.02 -4.31
C ARG A 424 -1.28 26.12 -5.27
N ALA A 425 -1.18 25.49 -6.44
CA ALA A 425 -2.19 25.59 -7.49
C ALA A 425 -3.35 24.59 -7.32
N VAL A 426 -3.15 23.54 -6.51
CA VAL A 426 -4.12 22.47 -6.27
C VAL A 426 -4.32 22.22 -4.78
N THR A 427 -5.41 21.52 -4.42
CA THR A 427 -5.71 21.11 -3.03
C THR A 427 -5.38 19.65 -2.76
N ILE A 428 -5.23 18.84 -3.82
CA ILE A 428 -4.79 17.45 -3.71
C ILE A 428 -3.28 17.32 -3.40
N PRO A 429 -2.85 16.26 -2.69
CA PRO A 429 -1.45 16.00 -2.40
C PRO A 429 -0.52 16.02 -3.63
N VAL A 430 0.64 16.64 -3.47
CA VAL A 430 1.73 16.65 -4.46
C VAL A 430 2.92 15.86 -3.91
N ILE A 431 3.38 14.89 -4.69
CA ILE A 431 4.59 14.10 -4.47
C ILE A 431 5.72 14.77 -5.27
N ALA A 432 6.76 15.25 -4.58
CA ALA A 432 7.97 15.70 -5.24
C ALA A 432 8.80 14.50 -5.72
N SER A 433 9.17 14.49 -6.99
CA SER A 433 9.96 13.43 -7.62
C SER A 433 11.07 14.02 -8.49
N SER A 434 12.06 13.19 -8.86
CA SER A 434 13.25 13.53 -9.65
C SER A 434 14.26 14.46 -8.94
N GLY A 435 15.52 14.01 -8.83
CA GLY A 435 16.65 14.81 -8.35
C GLY A 435 17.14 14.56 -6.91
N ALA A 436 16.43 13.76 -6.12
CA ALA A 436 16.92 13.37 -4.78
C ALA A 436 18.32 12.72 -4.84
N GLY A 437 19.19 13.09 -3.91
CA GLY A 437 20.61 12.72 -3.89
C GLY A 437 21.15 12.44 -2.50
N CYS A 438 20.58 13.10 -1.48
CA CYS A 438 20.92 12.91 -0.06
C CYS A 438 19.67 13.14 0.83
N PRO A 439 19.70 12.75 2.12
CA PRO A 439 18.60 12.99 3.06
C PRO A 439 18.18 14.47 3.17
N GLN A 440 19.13 15.40 3.02
CA GLN A 440 18.88 16.83 3.14
C GLN A 440 17.91 17.33 2.07
N HIS A 441 17.93 16.76 0.85
CA HIS A 441 16.99 17.13 -0.22
C HIS A 441 15.52 16.87 0.18
N PHE A 442 15.25 15.84 0.99
CA PHE A 442 13.90 15.57 1.53
C PHE A 442 13.48 16.63 2.54
N SER A 443 14.36 16.97 3.48
CA SER A 443 14.05 18.02 4.46
C SER A 443 13.87 19.40 3.79
N GLN A 444 14.67 19.71 2.77
CA GLN A 444 14.56 20.95 2.01
C GLN A 444 13.21 21.07 1.31
N VAL A 445 12.79 20.04 0.55
CA VAL A 445 11.51 20.10 -0.17
C VAL A 445 10.31 20.18 0.77
N PHE A 446 10.33 19.48 1.90
CA PHE A 446 9.23 19.54 2.88
C PHE A 446 9.16 20.86 3.66
N ARG A 447 10.28 21.57 3.83
CA ARG A 447 10.30 22.88 4.48
C ARG A 447 9.97 24.03 3.53
N ALA A 448 10.45 23.94 2.28
CA ALA A 448 10.35 25.03 1.32
C ALA A 448 9.02 25.04 0.54
N THR A 449 8.29 23.92 0.51
CA THR A 449 7.14 23.74 -0.40
C THR A 449 5.94 23.07 0.29
N GLY A 450 4.80 23.02 -0.41
CA GLY A 450 3.61 22.29 0.01
C GLY A 450 3.66 20.76 -0.19
N ALA A 451 4.82 20.18 -0.54
CA ALA A 451 4.93 18.74 -0.82
C ALA A 451 4.39 17.87 0.34
N ALA A 452 3.49 16.95 0.00
CA ALA A 452 2.92 15.98 0.94
C ALA A 452 3.83 14.75 1.09
N ALA A 453 4.53 14.42 0.01
CA ALA A 453 5.44 13.29 -0.07
C ALA A 453 6.65 13.61 -0.95
N ALA A 454 7.70 12.83 -0.81
CA ALA A 454 8.87 12.87 -1.67
C ALA A 454 9.23 11.45 -2.09
N LEU A 455 9.52 11.30 -3.38
CA LEU A 455 9.80 10.03 -4.03
C LEU A 455 11.25 10.00 -4.51
N ALA A 456 11.92 8.87 -4.29
CA ALA A 456 13.20 8.61 -4.93
C ALA A 456 13.29 7.16 -5.44
N ALA A 457 14.07 6.97 -6.50
CA ALA A 457 14.30 5.68 -7.14
C ALA A 457 15.78 5.28 -7.06
N GLY A 458 16.64 5.95 -7.84
CA GLY A 458 18.04 5.57 -8.03
C GLY A 458 18.85 5.44 -6.74
N ILE A 459 18.77 6.43 -5.85
CA ILE A 459 19.55 6.47 -4.59
C ILE A 459 19.20 5.31 -3.65
N PHE A 460 17.92 4.93 -3.58
CA PHE A 460 17.47 3.80 -2.76
C PHE A 460 17.81 2.47 -3.42
N HIS A 461 17.67 2.39 -4.74
CA HIS A 461 18.02 1.19 -5.50
C HIS A 461 19.51 0.83 -5.33
N ARG A 462 20.38 1.84 -5.51
CA ARG A 462 21.85 1.72 -5.41
C ARG A 462 22.38 1.71 -3.98
N ARG A 463 21.51 1.93 -2.97
CA ARG A 463 21.87 2.04 -1.54
C ARG A 463 22.90 3.15 -1.27
N GLU A 464 22.85 4.22 -2.07
CA GLU A 464 23.64 5.42 -1.85
C GLU A 464 23.11 6.19 -0.64
N VAL A 465 21.79 6.15 -0.44
CA VAL A 465 21.08 6.72 0.70
C VAL A 465 20.09 5.67 1.19
N GLY A 466 20.05 5.41 2.51
CA GLY A 466 19.06 4.50 3.09
C GLY A 466 17.70 5.17 3.30
N ILE A 467 16.59 4.43 3.16
CA ILE A 467 15.26 4.97 3.49
C ILE A 467 15.16 5.29 4.99
N SER A 468 15.69 4.41 5.84
CA SER A 468 15.81 4.61 7.28
C SER A 468 16.69 5.81 7.64
N GLU A 469 17.74 6.07 6.86
CA GLU A 469 18.60 7.25 7.01
C GLU A 469 17.84 8.54 6.70
N VAL A 470 17.05 8.56 5.61
CA VAL A 470 16.15 9.70 5.31
C VAL A 470 15.19 9.93 6.47
N LYS A 471 14.56 8.87 7.00
CA LYS A 471 13.61 8.98 8.10
C LYS A 471 14.25 9.46 9.41
N ALA A 472 15.46 8.97 9.72
CA ALA A 472 16.23 9.44 10.87
C ALA A 472 16.60 10.92 10.73
N HIS A 473 17.00 11.36 9.52
CA HIS A 473 17.28 12.77 9.22
C HIS A 473 16.02 13.63 9.38
N LEU A 474 14.88 13.20 8.83
CA LEU A 474 13.61 13.92 8.99
C LEU A 474 13.21 14.05 10.47
N ALA A 475 13.36 12.97 11.25
CA ALA A 475 13.09 13.00 12.68
C ALA A 475 14.02 13.97 13.43
N ALA A 476 15.33 13.97 13.11
CA ALA A 476 16.30 14.91 13.69
C ALA A 476 15.96 16.37 13.36
N GLU A 477 15.42 16.61 12.16
CA GLU A 477 14.94 17.91 11.70
C GLU A 477 13.54 18.28 12.25
N ASN A 478 12.95 17.46 13.12
CA ASN A 478 11.57 17.63 13.63
C ASN A 478 10.52 17.69 12.51
N ILE A 479 10.76 17.00 11.40
CA ILE A 479 9.79 16.80 10.33
C ILE A 479 9.04 15.50 10.65
N PRO A 480 7.70 15.52 10.77
CA PRO A 480 6.93 14.33 11.11
C PRO A 480 7.15 13.24 10.04
N ALA A 481 7.63 12.07 10.43
CA ALA A 481 7.80 10.92 9.56
C ALA A 481 7.37 9.65 10.32
N ARG A 482 6.89 8.63 9.61
CA ARG A 482 6.69 7.31 10.21
C ARG A 482 8.07 6.70 10.49
N ILE A 483 8.32 6.26 11.72
CA ILE A 483 9.58 5.62 12.11
C ILE A 483 9.44 4.11 12.13
#